data_AF-A0A7G1KN36-F1
#
_entry.id   AF-A0A7G1KN36-F1
#
_cell.length_a   1.000
_cell.length_b   1.000
_cell.length_c   1.000
_cell.angle_alpha   90.00
_cell.angle_beta   90.00
_cell.angle_gamma   90.00
#
_symmetry.space_group_name_H-M   'P 1'
#
loop_
_entity.id
_entity.type
_entity.pdbx_description
1 polymer ?
#
loop_
_entity_poly.entity_id
_entity_poly.type
_entity_poly.pdbx_seq_one_letter_code
_entity_poly.pdbx_strand_id
1 'polypeptide(L)'
;MVIAANPELREREALKGLRLTAAMIESLERRGVARLTARVAAELGALAWDLAYERWSGPACDEEFGELARQALTEVRAAGSRC
;
A
#
# COMPACT_ATOMS: atom_id res chain seq x y z
N MET A 1 16.54 -4.26 10.47
CA MET A 1 15.54 -5.23 9.99
C MET A 1 16.15 -6.05 8.87
N VAL A 2 16.14 -7.39 8.98
CA VAL A 2 16.86 -8.35 8.11
C VAL A 2 16.43 -8.30 6.62
N ILE A 3 15.32 -7.65 6.31
CA ILE A 3 14.79 -7.48 4.95
C ILE A 3 15.61 -6.46 4.12
N ALA A 4 16.23 -5.46 4.77
CA ALA A 4 17.05 -4.46 4.06
C ALA A 4 18.38 -5.01 3.52
N ALA A 5 18.82 -6.18 4.00
CA ALA A 5 20.12 -6.77 3.68
C ALA A 5 20.06 -7.90 2.63
N ASN A 6 18.88 -8.34 2.20
CA ASN A 6 18.72 -9.50 1.32
C ASN A 6 17.96 -9.17 0.03
N PRO A 7 18.66 -9.03 -1.12
CA PRO A 7 18.05 -8.70 -2.42
C PRO A 7 16.93 -9.65 -2.84
N GLU A 8 17.05 -10.93 -2.55
CA GLU A 8 16.06 -11.98 -2.89
C GLU A 8 14.75 -11.82 -2.10
N LEU A 9 14.81 -11.30 -0.86
CA LEU A 9 13.61 -11.00 -0.08
C LEU A 9 12.89 -9.76 -0.62
N ARG A 10 13.65 -8.75 -1.05
CA ARG A 10 13.11 -7.52 -1.65
C ARG A 10 12.43 -7.79 -3.00
N GLU A 11 13.00 -8.67 -3.82
CA GLU A 11 12.44 -9.04 -5.12
C GLU A 11 11.14 -9.87 -4.96
N ARG A 12 11.08 -10.74 -3.96
CA ARG A 12 9.87 -11.49 -3.60
C ARG A 12 8.79 -10.61 -2.96
N GLU A 13 9.16 -9.59 -2.20
CA GLU A 13 8.25 -8.61 -1.61
C GLU A 13 7.66 -7.67 -2.68
N ALA A 14 8.47 -7.21 -3.63
CA ALA A 14 8.02 -6.46 -4.80
C ALA A 14 7.02 -7.26 -5.66
N LEU A 15 7.28 -8.57 -5.87
CA LEU A 15 6.34 -9.45 -6.56
C LEU A 15 5.01 -9.65 -5.80
N LYS A 16 5.01 -9.55 -4.47
CA LYS A 16 3.78 -9.61 -3.66
C LYS A 16 2.98 -8.31 -3.78
N GLY A 17 3.64 -7.16 -3.72
CA GLY A 17 3.01 -5.84 -3.90
C GLY A 17 2.33 -5.71 -5.26
N LEU A 18 3.03 -6.11 -6.33
CA LEU A 18 2.48 -6.08 -7.69
C LEU A 18 1.21 -6.96 -7.85
N ARG A 19 1.21 -8.14 -7.23
CA ARG A 19 0.04 -9.04 -7.25
C ARG A 19 -1.13 -8.47 -6.46
N LEU A 20 -0.87 -7.81 -5.32
CA LEU A 20 -1.90 -7.18 -4.52
C LEU A 20 -2.54 -6.02 -5.29
N THR A 21 -1.73 -5.15 -5.92
CA THR A 21 -2.24 -4.05 -6.75
C THR A 21 -3.08 -4.56 -7.91
N ALA A 22 -2.64 -5.60 -8.63
CA ALA A 22 -3.41 -6.21 -9.71
C ALA A 22 -4.77 -6.75 -9.22
N ALA A 23 -4.78 -7.48 -8.09
CA ALA A 23 -6.02 -7.99 -7.51
C ALA A 23 -6.99 -6.88 -7.07
N MET A 24 -6.46 -5.76 -6.55
CA MET A 24 -7.27 -4.59 -6.20
C MET A 24 -7.91 -3.95 -7.44
N ILE A 25 -7.15 -3.82 -8.54
CA ILE A 25 -7.67 -3.29 -9.82
C ILE A 25 -8.81 -4.17 -10.32
N GLU A 26 -8.58 -5.48 -10.45
CA GLU A 26 -9.59 -6.43 -10.93
C GLU A 26 -10.85 -6.43 -10.05
N SER A 27 -10.69 -6.31 -8.73
CA SER A 27 -11.81 -6.22 -7.80
C SER A 27 -12.63 -4.95 -7.98
N LEU A 28 -11.97 -3.80 -8.19
CA LEU A 28 -12.64 -2.52 -8.42
C LEU A 28 -13.33 -2.47 -9.78
N GLU A 29 -12.71 -3.01 -10.83
CA GLU A 29 -13.33 -3.12 -12.15
C GLU A 29 -14.58 -4.02 -12.13
N ARG A 30 -14.54 -5.17 -11.42
CA ARG A 30 -15.71 -6.02 -11.21
C ARG A 30 -16.85 -5.32 -10.46
N ARG A 31 -16.54 -4.27 -9.70
CA ARG A 31 -17.52 -3.41 -9.01
C ARG A 31 -18.02 -2.25 -9.88
N GLY A 32 -17.63 -2.20 -11.15
CA GLY A 32 -18.05 -1.15 -12.09
C GLY A 32 -17.23 0.14 -12.00
N VAL A 33 -16.11 0.15 -11.28
CA VAL A 33 -15.21 1.30 -11.23
C VAL A 33 -14.48 1.43 -12.57
N ALA A 34 -14.45 2.63 -13.14
CA ALA A 34 -13.71 2.89 -14.38
C ALA A 34 -12.23 2.51 -14.23
N ARG A 35 -11.66 1.84 -15.25
CA ARG A 35 -10.30 1.28 -15.23
C ARG A 35 -9.22 2.25 -14.74
N LEU A 36 -9.25 3.51 -15.19
CA LEU A 36 -8.30 4.52 -14.73
C LEU A 36 -8.44 4.79 -13.23
N THR A 37 -9.67 4.97 -12.76
CA THR A 37 -9.98 5.16 -11.34
C THR A 37 -9.61 3.94 -10.50
N ALA A 38 -9.87 2.73 -11.00
CA ALA A 38 -9.51 1.48 -10.33
C ALA A 38 -7.98 1.37 -10.18
N ARG A 39 -7.23 1.68 -11.24
CA ARG A 39 -5.76 1.70 -11.20
C ARG A 39 -5.23 2.73 -10.22
N VAL A 40 -5.66 3.98 -10.33
CA VAL A 40 -5.20 5.05 -9.42
C VAL A 40 -5.52 4.70 -7.96
N ALA A 41 -6.72 4.21 -7.68
CA ALA A 41 -7.10 3.82 -6.33
C ALA A 41 -6.25 2.65 -5.78
N ALA A 42 -5.94 1.66 -6.61
CA ALA A 42 -5.12 0.52 -6.23
C ALA A 42 -3.67 0.93 -5.93
N GLU A 43 -3.07 1.76 -6.78
CA GLU A 43 -1.68 2.23 -6.59
C GLU A 43 -1.55 3.11 -5.33
N LEU A 44 -2.50 4.02 -5.10
CA LEU A 44 -2.53 4.85 -3.89
C LEU A 44 -2.81 4.01 -2.62
N GLY A 45 -3.65 2.98 -2.74
CA GLY A 45 -3.91 2.04 -1.64
C GLY A 45 -2.69 1.20 -1.28
N ALA A 46 -1.94 0.73 -2.28
CA ALA A 46 -0.68 0.02 -2.08
C ALA A 46 0.35 0.90 -1.37
N LEU A 47 0.51 2.16 -1.83
CA LEU A 47 1.40 3.13 -1.19
C LEU A 47 1.03 3.38 0.29
N ALA A 48 -0.26 3.53 0.59
CA ALA A 48 -0.71 3.71 1.97
C ALA A 48 -0.43 2.47 2.85
N TRP A 49 -0.58 1.26 2.29
CA TRP A 49 -0.27 0.01 2.99
C TRP A 49 1.23 -0.12 3.29
N ASP A 50 2.09 0.18 2.32
CA ASP A 50 3.55 0.14 2.50
C ASP A 50 3.99 1.09 3.63
N LEU A 51 3.52 2.34 3.61
CA LEU A 51 3.82 3.35 4.64
C LEU A 51 3.35 2.92 6.04
N ALA A 52 2.16 2.32 6.13
CA ALA A 52 1.64 1.82 7.40
C ALA A 52 2.45 0.63 7.91
N TYR A 53 2.88 -0.27 7.03
CA TYR A 53 3.68 -1.44 7.38
C TYR A 53 5.09 -1.04 7.86
N GLU A 54 5.73 -0.07 7.21
CA GLU A 54 7.01 0.47 7.66
C GLU A 54 6.93 1.06 9.08
N ARG A 55 5.87 1.82 9.38
CA ARG A 55 5.64 2.39 10.72
C ARG A 55 5.36 1.29 11.74
N TRP A 56 4.47 0.36 11.40
CA TRP A 56 4.03 -0.72 12.28
C TRP A 56 5.15 -1.71 12.62
N SER A 57 6.04 -2.01 11.66
CA SER A 57 7.18 -2.91 11.87
C SER A 57 8.33 -2.26 12.64
N GLY A 58 8.23 -0.98 12.98
CA GLY A 58 9.19 -0.26 13.79
C GLY A 58 9.21 -0.73 15.25
N PRO A 59 10.38 -0.78 15.91
CA PRO A 59 10.53 -1.33 17.26
C PRO A 59 9.86 -0.51 18.39
N ALA A 60 9.28 0.65 18.06
CA ALA A 60 8.62 1.55 19.00
C ALA A 60 7.13 1.77 18.67
N CYS A 61 6.55 0.94 17.79
CA CYS A 61 5.16 1.06 17.43
C CYS A 61 4.26 0.33 18.43
N ASP A 62 3.50 1.08 19.22
CA ASP A 62 2.44 0.56 20.09
C ASP A 62 1.04 0.69 19.45
N GLU A 63 0.93 1.29 18.27
CA GLU A 63 -0.32 1.50 17.55
C GLU A 63 -0.76 0.27 16.73
N GLU A 64 -2.07 0.06 16.63
CA GLU A 64 -2.61 -1.01 15.80
C GLU A 64 -2.40 -0.69 14.31
N PHE A 65 -2.07 -1.71 13.51
CA PHE A 65 -1.88 -1.55 12.07
C PHE A 65 -3.09 -0.88 11.38
N GLY A 66 -4.31 -1.16 11.84
CA GLY A 66 -5.52 -0.57 11.27
C GLY A 66 -5.62 0.95 11.47
N GLU A 67 -5.02 1.49 12.53
CA GLU A 67 -4.94 2.94 12.80
C GLU A 67 -3.92 3.58 11.87
N LEU A 68 -2.72 3.01 11.81
CA LEU A 68 -1.64 3.44 10.93
C LEU A 68 -2.03 3.40 9.45
N ALA A 69 -2.77 2.36 9.03
CA ALA A 69 -3.27 2.24 7.65
C ALA A 69 -4.29 3.34 7.31
N ARG A 70 -5.20 3.67 8.23
CA ARG A 70 -6.17 4.78 8.03
C ARG A 70 -5.46 6.13 7.97
N GLN A 71 -4.46 6.33 8.82
CA GLN A 71 -3.67 7.55 8.83
C GLN A 71 -2.86 7.69 7.52
N ALA A 72 -2.12 6.65 7.13
CA ALA A 72 -1.34 6.65 5.88
C ALA A 72 -2.23 6.88 4.65
N LEU A 73 -3.41 6.26 4.60
CA LEU A 73 -4.37 6.50 3.51
C LEU A 73 -4.85 7.96 3.46
N THR A 74 -5.04 8.59 4.62
CA THR A 74 -5.44 10.00 4.73
C THR A 74 -4.32 10.91 4.22
N GLU A 75 -3.07 10.63 4.62
CA GLU A 75 -1.88 11.36 4.16
C GLU A 75 -1.68 11.24 2.64
N VAL A 76 -1.77 10.03 2.09
CA VAL A 76 -1.65 9.78 0.64
C VAL A 76 -2.73 10.50 -0.14
N ARG A 77 -3.99 10.47 0.33
CA ARG A 77 -5.10 11.22 -0.31
C ARG A 77 -4.85 12.72 -0.30
N ALA A 78 -4.39 13.26 0.84
CA ALA A 78 -4.09 14.67 0.97
C ALA A 78 -2.93 15.09 0.06
N ALA A 79 -1.89 14.26 -0.07
CA ALA A 79 -0.79 14.50 -0.99
C ALA A 79 -1.26 14.48 -2.45
N GLY A 80 -2.07 13.49 -2.84
CA GLY A 80 -2.61 13.37 -4.20
C GLY A 80 -3.53 14.52 -4.63
N SER A 81 -4.17 15.21 -3.68
CA SER A 81 -5.00 16.40 -3.97
C SER A 81 -4.22 17.71 -4.16
N ARG A 82 -2.91 17.70 -3.87
CA ARG A 82 -2.03 18.88 -3.96
C ARG A 82 -1.17 18.91 -5.22
N CYS A 83 -1.23 17.86 -6.03
CA CYS A 83 -0.55 17.72 -7.32
C CYS A 83 -1.56 18.00 -8.44
#